data_AF-A0A1J3ILW0-F1
#
_entry.id   AF-A0A1J3ILW0-F1
#
_cell.length_a   1.000
_cell.length_b   1.000
_cell.length_c   1.000
_cell.angle_alpha   90.00
_cell.angle_beta   90.00
_cell.angle_gamma   90.00
#
_symmetry.space_group_name_H-M   'P 1'
#
loop_
_entity.id
_entity.type
_entity.pdbx_description
1 polymer ?
#
loop_
_entity_poly.entity_id
_entity_poly.type
_entity_poly.pdbx_seq_one_letter_code
_entity_poly.pdbx_strand_id
1 'polypeptide(L)'
;NLSRKMHHPIHPHLLTLVKGYDRVIKVISHMANYESSCSACPWLCTSGFFYECGEARCRFKVHVQCATIYEPLDHKSHMHPLFLTSKPG
;
A
#
# COMPACT_ATOMS: atom_id res chain seq x y z
N ASN A 1 15.80 6.01 0.53
CA ASN A 1 15.68 5.65 -0.90
C ASN A 1 14.62 4.55 -1.00
N LEU A 2 13.45 4.83 -1.61
CA LEU A 2 12.35 3.84 -1.72
C LEU A 2 12.66 2.87 -2.86
N SER A 3 12.60 1.57 -2.59
CA SER A 3 12.86 0.56 -3.62
C SER A 3 11.79 0.63 -4.71
N ARG A 4 12.19 0.51 -5.98
CA ARG A 4 11.23 0.44 -7.09
C ARG A 4 10.39 -0.83 -7.07
N LYS A 5 10.87 -1.88 -6.39
CA LYS A 5 10.21 -3.20 -6.30
C LYS A 5 10.30 -3.75 -4.87
N MET A 6 9.25 -4.41 -4.40
CA MET A 6 9.24 -5.03 -3.07
C MET A 6 8.34 -6.26 -2.98
N HIS A 7 8.68 -7.17 -2.07
CA HIS A 7 7.80 -8.25 -1.61
C HIS A 7 7.03 -7.77 -0.38
N HIS A 8 5.76 -8.13 -0.29
CA HIS A 8 4.87 -7.72 0.80
C HIS A 8 4.39 -8.97 1.57
N PRO A 9 4.22 -8.93 2.91
CA PRO A 9 3.98 -10.16 3.69
C PRO A 9 2.59 -10.72 3.41
N ILE A 10 1.64 -9.83 3.14
CA ILE A 10 0.25 -10.16 2.83
C ILE A 10 -0.02 -10.25 1.33
N HIS A 11 1.02 -10.31 0.48
CA HIS A 11 0.85 -10.45 -0.96
C HIS A 11 1.99 -11.21 -1.65
N PRO A 12 1.72 -12.33 -2.35
CA PRO A 12 2.78 -13.20 -2.87
C PRO A 12 3.51 -12.65 -4.10
N HIS A 13 2.92 -11.71 -4.84
CA HIS A 13 3.54 -11.15 -6.05
C HIS A 13 4.42 -9.95 -5.73
N LEU A 14 5.36 -9.69 -6.63
CA LEU A 14 6.23 -8.52 -6.56
C LEU A 14 5.44 -7.24 -6.83
N LEU A 15 5.54 -6.30 -5.89
CA LEU A 15 4.95 -4.99 -6.05
C LEU A 15 5.93 -4.02 -6.68
N THR A 16 5.41 -3.11 -7.50
CA THR A 16 6.17 -2.04 -8.15
C THR A 16 5.70 -0.69 -7.64
N LEU A 17 6.65 0.19 -7.31
CA LEU A 17 6.34 1.57 -6.96
C LEU A 17 5.92 2.33 -8.21
N VAL A 18 4.72 2.88 -8.19
CA VAL A 18 4.16 3.64 -9.31
C VAL A 18 3.74 5.04 -8.87
N LYS A 19 3.74 5.96 -9.83
CA LYS A 19 3.28 7.34 -9.62
C LYS A 19 1.79 7.43 -9.95
N GLY A 20 0.99 7.84 -8.99
CA GLY A 20 -0.38 8.28 -9.21
C GLY A 20 -0.40 9.69 -9.78
N TYR A 21 -1.03 9.88 -10.93
CA TYR A 21 -1.32 11.23 -11.43
C TYR A 21 -2.56 11.78 -10.71
N ASP A 22 -2.47 13.03 -10.23
CA ASP A 22 -3.52 13.71 -9.47
C ASP A 22 -4.86 13.79 -10.23
N ARG A 23 -5.83 13.04 -9.71
CA ARG A 23 -7.19 13.43 -9.30
C ARG A 23 -8.16 14.20 -10.22
N VAL A 24 -7.76 14.89 -11.30
CA VAL A 24 -8.77 15.59 -12.14
C VAL A 24 -9.56 14.60 -12.99
N ILE A 25 -8.94 13.53 -13.48
CA ILE A 25 -9.59 12.61 -14.44
C ILE A 25 -10.50 11.56 -13.76
N LYS A 26 -10.22 11.14 -12.51
CA LYS A 26 -10.98 10.06 -11.85
C LYS A 26 -12.29 10.50 -11.17
N VAL A 27 -12.44 11.78 -10.81
CA VAL A 27 -13.70 12.28 -10.21
C VAL A 27 -14.82 12.35 -11.25
N ILE A 28 -14.46 12.53 -12.53
CA ILE A 28 -15.42 12.61 -13.66
C ILE A 28 -15.87 11.22 -14.13
N SER A 29 -15.08 10.17 -13.88
CA SER A 29 -15.42 8.78 -14.22
C SER A 29 -16.02 8.08 -13.00
N HIS A 30 -17.26 7.60 -13.10
CA HIS A 30 -18.04 6.87 -12.08
C HIS A 30 -17.42 5.52 -11.60
N MET A 31 -16.11 5.30 -11.77
CA MET A 31 -15.35 4.04 -11.57
C MET A 31 -14.31 4.11 -10.43
N ALA A 32 -14.32 5.16 -9.62
CA ALA A 32 -13.22 5.49 -8.70
C ALA A 32 -13.02 4.52 -7.50
N ASN A 33 -13.98 3.63 -7.22
CA ASN A 33 -14.07 3.00 -5.90
C ASN A 33 -13.20 1.75 -5.68
N TYR A 34 -12.87 0.96 -6.71
CA TYR A 34 -12.17 -0.32 -6.51
C TYR A 34 -10.67 -0.29 -6.87
N GLU A 35 -10.25 0.57 -7.78
CA GLU A 35 -8.83 0.63 -8.22
C GLU A 35 -7.96 1.61 -7.41
N SER A 36 -8.58 2.29 -6.46
CA SER A 36 -7.90 3.30 -5.65
C SER A 36 -7.85 2.91 -4.18
N SER A 37 -8.40 1.77 -3.76
CA SER A 37 -8.34 1.33 -2.36
C SER A 37 -6.98 0.75 -2.00
N CYS A 38 -6.54 1.01 -0.77
CA CYS A 38 -5.42 0.30 -0.18
C CYS A 38 -5.88 -1.08 0.31
N SER A 39 -5.13 -2.13 -0.01
CA SER A 39 -5.40 -3.50 0.44
C SER A 39 -5.03 -3.73 1.91
N ALA A 40 -4.34 -2.78 2.55
CA ALA A 40 -3.84 -2.89 3.92
C ALA A 40 -4.48 -1.90 4.90
N CYS A 41 -5.29 -0.94 4.44
CA CYS A 41 -5.96 0.03 5.31
C CYS A 41 -7.28 0.50 4.67
N PRO A 42 -8.22 1.08 5.43
CA PRO A 42 -9.54 1.47 4.92
C PRO A 42 -9.53 2.71 4.02
N TRP A 43 -8.36 3.27 3.72
CA TRP A 43 -8.20 4.54 3.02
C TRP A 43 -7.84 4.35 1.54
N LEU A 44 -8.20 5.33 0.73
CA LEU A 44 -7.83 5.34 -0.69
C LEU A 44 -6.37 5.75 -0.87
N CYS A 45 -5.66 5.10 -1.80
CA CYS A 45 -4.38 5.50 -2.36
C CYS A 45 -4.55 6.73 -3.26
N THR A 46 -4.81 7.88 -2.64
CA THR A 46 -4.92 9.18 -3.32
C THR A 46 -3.62 9.96 -3.32
N SER A 47 -2.58 9.43 -2.68
CA SER A 47 -1.22 9.96 -2.74
C SER A 47 -0.61 9.78 -4.13
N GLY A 48 0.27 10.69 -4.53
CA GLY A 48 0.97 10.63 -5.82
C GLY A 48 1.89 9.41 -6.00
N PHE A 49 2.06 8.57 -4.97
CA PHE A 49 2.83 7.32 -5.04
C PHE A 49 2.16 6.20 -4.25
N PHE A 50 2.24 4.99 -4.78
CA PHE A 50 1.74 3.75 -4.17
C PHE A 50 2.44 2.53 -4.78
N TYR A 51 2.37 1.38 -4.12
CA TYR A 51 2.81 0.11 -4.68
C TYR A 51 1.62 -0.64 -5.28
N GLU A 52 1.81 -1.24 -6.45
CA GLU A 52 0.82 -2.10 -7.10
C GLU A 52 1.44 -3.40 -7.61
N CYS A 53 0.63 -4.45 -7.67
CA CYS A 53 1.02 -5.71 -8.29
C CYS A 53 0.93 -5.57 -9.82
N GLY A 54 1.98 -5.97 -10.53
CA GLY A 54 2.03 -5.91 -12.00
C GLY A 54 1.30 -7.05 -12.73
N GLU A 55 0.75 -8.03 -11.99
CA GLU A 55 0.05 -9.18 -12.56
C GLU A 55 -1.33 -8.79 -13.12
N ALA A 56 -1.65 -9.23 -14.34
CA ALA A 56 -2.77 -8.72 -15.13
C ALA A 56 -4.17 -8.91 -14.48
N ARG A 57 -4.29 -9.83 -13.53
CA ARG A 57 -5.54 -10.11 -12.79
C ARG A 57 -5.44 -9.82 -11.29
N CYS A 58 -4.42 -9.07 -10.88
CA CYS A 58 -4.20 -8.74 -9.49
C CYS A 58 -4.37 -7.25 -9.25
N ARG A 59 -5.40 -6.87 -8.49
CA ARG A 59 -5.68 -5.47 -8.12
C ARG A 59 -5.06 -5.09 -6.77
N PHE A 60 -4.00 -5.80 -6.36
CA PHE A 60 -3.35 -5.52 -5.09
C PHE A 60 -2.62 -4.19 -5.15
N LYS A 61 -2.95 -3.29 -4.23
CA LYS A 61 -2.46 -1.93 -4.20
C LYS A 61 -2.35 -1.45 -2.76
N VAL A 62 -1.25 -0.82 -2.39
CA VAL A 62 -1.05 -0.32 -1.02
C VAL A 62 -0.34 1.03 -1.02
N HIS A 63 -0.61 1.86 -0.02
CA HIS A 63 0.19 3.07 0.20
C HIS A 63 1.66 2.69 0.39
N VAL A 64 2.56 3.62 0.05
CA VAL A 64 3.99 3.46 0.31
C VAL A 64 4.25 3.11 1.79
N GLN A 65 3.57 3.78 2.71
CA GLN A 65 3.70 3.54 4.15
C GLN A 65 3.19 2.15 4.55
N CYS A 66 2.00 1.77 4.07
CA CYS A 66 1.43 0.45 4.34
C CYS A 66 2.31 -0.69 3.81
N ALA A 67 3.04 -0.46 2.72
CA ALA A 67 3.95 -1.44 2.14
C ALA A 67 5.24 -1.63 2.97
N THR A 68 5.65 -0.60 3.71
CA THR A 68 6.84 -0.61 4.59
C THR A 68 6.53 -1.00 6.02
N ILE A 69 5.25 -0.97 6.40
CA ILE A 69 4.77 -1.32 7.72
C ILE A 69 4.57 -2.84 7.75
N TYR A 70 5.55 -3.54 8.32
CA TYR A 70 5.45 -4.97 8.57
C TYR A 70 5.10 -5.19 10.04
N GLU A 71 4.00 -5.89 10.25
CA GLU A 71 3.50 -6.46 11.51
C GLU A 71 3.00 -5.45 12.56
N PRO A 72 1.73 -5.57 13.02
CA PRO A 72 1.37 -5.05 14.32
C PRO A 72 2.26 -5.76 15.34
N LEU A 73 3.10 -5.04 16.06
CA LEU A 73 3.54 -5.51 17.37
C LEU A 73 2.28 -5.64 18.23
N ASP A 74 1.79 -6.87 18.41
CA ASP A 74 0.84 -7.20 19.47
C ASP A 74 1.56 -7.10 20.82
N HIS A 75 1.91 -5.87 21.21
CA HIS A 75 2.50 -5.61 22.50
C HIS A 75 1.38 -5.24 23.46
N LYS A 76 1.10 -6.13 24.41
CA LYS A 76 0.07 -6.01 25.46
C LYS A 76 0.12 -4.73 26.31
N SER A 77 1.11 -3.87 26.08
CA SER A 77 1.27 -2.57 26.73
C SER A 77 0.51 -1.43 26.03
N HIS A 78 0.09 -1.59 24.77
CA HIS A 78 -0.65 -0.54 24.04
C HIS A 78 -1.80 -1.12 23.21
N MET A 79 -2.98 -0.51 23.33
CA MET A 79 -4.20 -0.88 22.59
C MET A 79 -4.17 -0.50 21.10
N HIS A 80 -3.02 -0.01 20.58
CA HIS A 80 -2.87 0.43 19.20
C HIS A 80 -1.70 -0.32 18.54
N PRO A 81 -1.87 -0.79 17.29
CA PRO A 81 -0.79 -1.37 16.50
C PRO A 81 0.42 -0.43 16.43
N LEU A 82 1.55 -0.88 16.98
CA LEU A 82 2.84 -0.26 16.74
C LEU A 82 3.53 -1.01 15.61
N PHE A 83 4.16 -0.29 14.70
CA PHE A 83 4.79 -0.86 13.51
C PHE A 83 6.30 -0.67 13.57
N LEU A 84 7.06 -1.75 13.40
CA LEU A 84 8.51 -1.70 13.34
C LEU A 84 8.97 -1.19 11.98
N THR A 85 9.72 -0.09 11.98
CA THR A 85 10.28 0.52 10.77
C THR A 85 11.71 0.05 10.46
N SER A 86 12.27 -0.86 11.27
CA SER A 86 13.63 -1.37 11.10
C SER A 86 13.77 -2.84 11.52
N LYS A 87 14.70 -3.56 10.89
CA LYS A 87 15.07 -4.92 11.29
C LYS A 87 15.90 -4.85 12.58
N PRO A 88 15.64 -5.69 13.60
CA PRO A 88 16.56 -5.82 14.72
C PRO A 88 17.91 -6.34 14.20
N GLY A 89 18.99 -5.75 14.71
CA GLY A 89 20.37 -6.13 14.39
C GLY A 89 20.79 -7.43 15.06
#